data_AF-X8CIG2-F1
#
_entry.id   AF-X8CIG2-F1
#
_cell.length_a   1.000
_cell.length_b   1.000
_cell.length_c   1.000
_cell.angle_alpha   90.00
_cell.angle_beta   90.00
_cell.angle_gamma   90.00
#
_symmetry.space_group_name_H-M   'P 1'
#
loop_
_entity.id
_entity.type
_entity.pdbx_description
1 polymer ?
#
loop_
_entity_poly.entity_id
_entity_poly.type
_entity_poly.pdbx_seq_one_letter_code
_entity_poly.pdbx_strand_id
1 'polypeptide(L)'
;MVVGAATRDNPWQPYPMLEPHPTLRLGYPAAGILPQLLFGIPAKWLGVPLLGLFGYELALSIAVFSPAIWAARGTQGLERVVVFVALGAAAIPAWATIDRGNSVGFVVPIALTFLVALRRQRWGCVTVMIILASLVKPQFAVLVIALFTARQWRMGGFGVAGIAIANFAAYLLWPRHFPATITQSIHNLFGTSGLYLTDLRNVSFGRAILLAPDYFKLLQTGQLPDSFLAGPRALIGYGILAVIVACMLGLGRRIAPVMSGIVLLATATLFPPLALFYYLVFVLPVAALIVRDPNGPPGAGIFDNPEALGGRRRKAGIWVSLATALAIAQIALPGPIMNIAIPGQTVTRGVVGTTVFITPFLWLVACAIIIVSYARRPASVLGHDQEPAMPDVDSWAGSGSPGSSGR
;
A
#
# COMPACT_ATOMS: atom_id res chain seq x y z
N MET A 1 -18.71 1.58 16.78
CA MET A 1 -17.69 1.96 17.79
C MET A 1 -16.82 3.13 17.32
N VAL A 2 -16.07 3.00 16.22
CA VAL A 2 -15.11 4.04 15.76
C VAL A 2 -15.79 5.37 15.43
N VAL A 3 -16.93 5.36 14.74
CA VAL A 3 -17.72 6.59 14.44
C VAL A 3 -18.24 7.25 15.73
N GLY A 4 -18.69 6.45 16.69
CA GLY A 4 -19.14 6.95 18.00
C GLY A 4 -18.02 7.64 18.77
N ALA A 5 -16.81 7.07 18.78
CA ALA A 5 -15.64 7.69 19.38
C ALA A 5 -15.19 8.94 18.62
N ALA A 6 -15.15 8.87 17.28
CA ALA A 6 -14.71 9.94 16.40
C ALA A 6 -15.58 11.21 16.46
N THR A 7 -16.89 11.05 16.68
CA THR A 7 -17.85 12.16 16.70
C THR A 7 -18.01 12.82 18.08
N ARG A 8 -17.16 12.46 19.05
CA ARG A 8 -17.06 13.16 20.36
C ARG A 8 -16.29 14.46 20.21
N ASP A 9 -16.53 15.38 21.13
CA ASP A 9 -15.78 16.64 21.26
C ASP A 9 -14.27 16.41 21.40
N ASN A 10 -13.87 15.30 22.04
CA ASN A 10 -12.51 14.82 22.05
C ASN A 10 -12.45 13.30 21.74
N PRO A 11 -12.03 12.90 20.53
CA PRO A 11 -12.00 11.50 20.13
C PRO A 11 -10.82 10.74 20.75
N TRP A 12 -9.79 11.42 21.27
CA TRP A 12 -8.62 10.78 21.88
C TRP A 12 -8.77 10.47 23.37
N GLN A 13 -9.89 10.88 23.98
CA GLN A 13 -10.25 10.41 25.32
C GLN A 13 -10.60 8.92 25.32
N PRO A 14 -10.32 8.19 26.40
CA PRO A 14 -10.73 6.79 26.55
C PRO A 14 -12.22 6.62 26.23
N TYR A 15 -12.51 5.66 25.36
CA TYR A 15 -13.86 5.29 24.96
C TYR A 15 -14.26 4.01 25.69
N PRO A 16 -15.39 4.00 26.43
CA PRO A 16 -15.82 2.82 27.18
C PRO A 16 -16.12 1.66 26.23
N MET A 17 -15.55 0.49 26.52
CA MET A 17 -15.90 -0.77 25.85
C MET A 17 -16.72 -1.64 26.80
N LEU A 18 -17.47 -2.59 26.24
CA LEU A 18 -18.19 -3.56 27.05
C LEU A 18 -17.19 -4.38 27.88
N GLU A 19 -17.45 -4.56 29.17
CA GLU A 19 -16.64 -5.42 30.02
C GLU A 19 -16.56 -6.84 29.43
N PRO A 20 -15.42 -7.54 29.53
CA PRO A 20 -14.22 -7.22 30.32
C PRO A 20 -13.15 -6.41 29.54
N HIS A 21 -13.50 -5.79 28.40
CA HIS A 21 -12.50 -5.16 27.54
C HIS A 21 -12.04 -3.79 28.09
N PRO A 22 -10.73 -3.48 28.02
CA PRO A 22 -10.23 -2.18 28.45
C PRO A 22 -10.78 -1.07 27.56
N THR A 23 -10.80 0.16 28.08
CA THR A 23 -11.23 1.33 27.30
C THR A 23 -10.43 1.45 25.99
N LEU A 24 -11.13 1.74 24.89
CA LEU A 24 -10.51 1.98 23.60
C LEU A 24 -9.84 3.35 23.59
N ARG A 25 -8.57 3.40 23.20
CA ARG A 25 -7.86 4.65 22.90
C ARG A 25 -7.60 4.71 21.39
N LEU A 26 -8.01 5.80 20.74
CA LEU A 26 -7.77 5.96 19.31
C LEU A 26 -6.29 6.29 19.07
N GLY A 27 -5.57 5.35 18.45
CA GLY A 27 -4.16 5.49 18.04
C GLY A 27 -3.99 6.09 16.63
N TYR A 28 -4.94 6.91 16.16
CA TYR A 28 -4.88 7.57 14.86
C TYR A 28 -4.76 9.08 15.04
N PRO A 29 -3.94 9.78 14.24
CA PRO A 29 -4.02 11.23 14.16
C PRO A 29 -5.32 11.67 13.46
N ALA A 30 -5.67 12.94 13.58
CA ALA A 30 -6.94 13.50 13.16
C ALA A 30 -7.35 13.13 11.73
N ALA A 31 -6.42 13.23 10.79
CA ALA A 31 -6.67 12.89 9.39
C ALA A 31 -7.13 11.43 9.19
N GLY A 32 -6.56 10.49 9.94
CA GLY A 32 -6.90 9.06 9.83
C GLY A 32 -8.31 8.70 10.27
N ILE A 33 -9.03 9.65 10.89
CA ILE A 33 -10.43 9.53 11.34
C ILE A 33 -11.40 10.10 10.29
N LEU A 34 -10.90 10.89 9.33
CA LEU A 34 -11.72 11.57 8.31
C LEU A 34 -12.62 10.62 7.51
N PRO A 35 -12.13 9.45 7.01
CA PRO A 35 -12.98 8.56 6.24
C PRO A 35 -14.23 8.13 7.02
N GLN A 36 -14.12 7.90 8.32
CA GLN A 36 -15.25 7.53 9.17
C GLN A 36 -16.17 8.72 9.42
N LEU A 37 -15.62 9.94 9.59
CA LEU A 37 -16.43 11.14 9.81
C LEU A 37 -17.26 11.55 8.61
N LEU A 38 -16.72 11.39 7.39
CA LEU A 38 -17.42 11.75 6.15
C LEU A 38 -18.79 11.05 6.02
N PHE A 39 -18.89 9.81 6.51
CA PHE A 39 -20.16 9.07 6.53
C PHE A 39 -20.88 9.17 7.88
N GLY A 40 -20.12 9.29 8.98
CA GLY A 40 -20.65 9.30 10.34
C GLY A 40 -21.38 10.59 10.71
N ILE A 41 -20.86 11.76 10.33
CA ILE A 41 -21.46 13.05 10.68
C ILE A 41 -22.82 13.23 9.98
N PRO A 42 -22.96 13.05 8.65
CA PRO A 42 -24.26 13.19 7.99
C PRO A 42 -25.30 12.22 8.53
N ALA A 43 -24.90 10.96 8.78
CA ALA A 43 -25.79 9.95 9.33
C ALA A 43 -26.26 10.28 10.75
N LYS A 44 -25.38 10.86 11.58
CA LYS A 44 -25.72 11.35 12.92
C LYS A 44 -26.70 12.53 12.84
N TRP A 45 -26.49 13.47 11.92
CA TRP A 45 -27.38 14.62 11.71
C TRP A 45 -28.77 14.19 11.24
N LEU A 46 -28.86 13.19 10.37
CA LEU A 46 -30.13 12.65 9.90
C LEU A 46 -30.83 11.75 10.93
N GLY A 47 -30.18 11.40 12.05
CA GLY A 47 -30.71 10.43 13.01
C GLY A 47 -30.77 8.99 12.50
N VAL A 48 -30.09 8.69 11.38
CA VAL A 48 -30.10 7.36 10.73
C VAL A 48 -28.67 6.78 10.69
N PRO A 49 -28.12 6.30 11.81
CA PRO A 49 -26.73 5.83 11.88
C PRO A 49 -26.44 4.63 10.96
N LEU A 50 -27.45 3.78 10.69
CA LEU A 50 -27.33 2.64 9.78
C LEU A 50 -27.05 3.09 8.34
N LEU A 51 -27.62 4.22 7.90
CA LEU A 51 -27.37 4.76 6.56
C LEU A 51 -25.90 5.13 6.37
N GLY A 52 -25.27 5.71 7.40
CA GLY A 52 -23.84 6.00 7.39
C GLY A 52 -22.98 4.75 7.30
N LEU A 53 -23.36 3.69 8.03
CA LEU A 53 -22.68 2.40 7.96
C LEU A 53 -22.80 1.78 6.56
N PHE A 54 -24.01 1.67 6.01
CA PHE A 54 -24.23 1.11 4.68
C PHE A 54 -23.51 1.93 3.59
N GLY A 55 -23.57 3.25 3.67
CA GLY A 55 -22.87 4.13 2.74
C GLY A 55 -21.35 3.95 2.81
N TYR A 56 -20.80 3.84 4.02
CA TYR A 56 -19.38 3.59 4.24
C TYR A 56 -18.94 2.24 3.67
N GLU A 57 -19.67 1.16 3.99
CA GLU A 57 -19.34 -0.19 3.51
C GLU A 57 -19.51 -0.34 1.99
N LEU A 58 -20.51 0.33 1.41
CA LEU A 58 -20.68 0.38 -0.04
C LEU A 58 -19.51 1.11 -0.71
N ALA A 59 -19.13 2.28 -0.20
CA ALA A 59 -17.98 3.03 -0.72
C ALA A 59 -16.67 2.25 -0.55
N LEU A 60 -16.49 1.58 0.59
CA LEU A 60 -15.34 0.72 0.86
C LEU A 60 -15.29 -0.46 -0.11
N SER A 61 -16.43 -1.11 -0.37
CA SER A 61 -16.56 -2.19 -1.34
C SER A 61 -16.17 -1.74 -2.75
N ILE A 62 -16.71 -0.60 -3.21
CA ILE A 62 -16.33 0.00 -4.50
C ILE A 62 -14.83 0.28 -4.56
N ALA A 63 -14.26 0.82 -3.47
CA ALA A 63 -12.84 1.12 -3.40
C ALA A 63 -11.97 -0.14 -3.54
N VAL A 64 -12.27 -1.22 -2.80
CA VAL A 64 -11.46 -2.45 -2.85
C VAL A 64 -11.63 -3.23 -4.15
N PHE A 65 -12.80 -3.15 -4.81
CA PHE A 65 -13.02 -3.77 -6.12
C PHE A 65 -12.49 -2.94 -7.30
N SER A 66 -12.10 -1.68 -7.07
CA SER A 66 -11.62 -0.79 -8.14
C SER A 66 -10.45 -1.34 -8.97
N PRO A 67 -9.43 -2.03 -8.41
CA PRO A 67 -8.34 -2.58 -9.21
C PRO A 67 -8.80 -3.77 -10.07
N ALA A 68 -9.73 -4.59 -9.57
CA ALA A 68 -10.31 -5.70 -10.33
C ALA A 68 -11.09 -5.17 -11.54
N ILE A 69 -11.93 -4.16 -11.34
CA ILE A 69 -12.68 -3.49 -12.44
C ILE A 69 -11.71 -2.87 -13.44
N TRP A 70 -10.69 -2.16 -12.96
CA TRP A 70 -9.70 -1.53 -13.83
C TRP A 70 -8.90 -2.57 -14.62
N ALA A 71 -8.41 -3.65 -14.00
CA ALA A 71 -7.65 -4.70 -14.69
C ALA A 71 -8.52 -5.41 -15.73
N ALA A 72 -9.74 -5.83 -15.36
CA ALA A 72 -10.68 -6.53 -16.21
C ALA A 72 -11.12 -5.70 -17.44
N ARG A 73 -11.20 -4.36 -17.32
CA ARG A 73 -11.45 -3.49 -18.48
C ARG A 73 -10.32 -3.51 -19.52
N GLY A 74 -9.11 -3.86 -19.12
CA GLY A 74 -7.95 -3.95 -20.02
C GLY A 74 -7.78 -5.29 -20.73
N THR A 75 -8.61 -6.29 -20.43
CA THR A 75 -8.58 -7.62 -21.05
C THR A 75 -9.74 -7.84 -22.01
N GLN A 76 -9.68 -8.92 -22.79
CA GLN A 76 -10.67 -9.27 -23.81
C GLN A 76 -11.32 -10.64 -23.53
N GLY A 77 -12.58 -10.83 -23.95
CA GLY A 77 -13.28 -12.10 -23.83
C GLY A 77 -13.45 -12.60 -22.38
N LEU A 78 -13.31 -13.92 -22.18
CA LEU A 78 -13.49 -14.60 -20.89
C LEU A 78 -12.43 -14.22 -19.84
N GLU A 79 -11.25 -13.77 -20.28
CA GLU A 79 -10.18 -13.31 -19.39
C GLU A 79 -10.67 -12.19 -18.45
N ARG A 80 -11.55 -11.31 -18.95
CA ARG A 80 -12.19 -10.26 -18.15
C ARG A 80 -12.89 -10.80 -16.92
N VAL A 81 -13.63 -11.91 -17.05
CA VAL A 81 -14.35 -12.53 -15.94
C VAL A 81 -13.37 -13.15 -14.96
N VAL A 82 -12.37 -13.88 -15.45
CA VAL A 82 -11.34 -14.52 -14.61
C VAL A 82 -10.57 -13.49 -13.79
N VAL A 83 -10.13 -12.40 -14.41
CA VAL A 83 -9.38 -11.33 -13.74
C VAL A 83 -10.24 -10.62 -12.70
N PHE A 84 -11.50 -10.33 -13.03
CA PHE A 84 -12.42 -9.71 -12.08
C PHE A 84 -12.68 -10.62 -10.86
N VAL A 85 -12.92 -11.91 -11.07
CA VAL A 85 -13.15 -12.87 -9.99
C VAL A 85 -11.89 -13.06 -9.16
N ALA A 86 -10.72 -13.25 -9.78
CA ALA A 86 -9.46 -13.50 -9.07
C ALA A 86 -8.99 -12.30 -8.23
N LEU A 87 -9.10 -11.08 -8.78
CA LEU A 87 -8.65 -9.85 -8.09
C LEU A 87 -9.74 -9.22 -7.22
N GLY A 88 -10.99 -9.65 -7.37
CA GLY A 88 -12.15 -9.13 -6.63
C GLY A 88 -12.73 -10.20 -5.72
N ALA A 89 -13.67 -10.99 -6.24
CA ALA A 89 -14.49 -11.90 -5.45
C ALA A 89 -13.69 -12.98 -4.69
N ALA A 90 -12.57 -13.44 -5.24
CA ALA A 90 -11.68 -14.42 -4.60
C ALA A 90 -10.60 -13.78 -3.71
N ALA A 91 -10.51 -12.45 -3.67
CA ALA A 91 -9.45 -11.77 -2.94
C ALA A 91 -9.79 -11.65 -1.45
N ILE A 92 -9.19 -12.52 -0.63
CA ILE A 92 -9.41 -12.56 0.82
C ILE A 92 -9.15 -11.20 1.50
N PRO A 93 -8.09 -10.43 1.16
CA PRO A 93 -7.88 -9.11 1.76
C PRO A 93 -9.01 -8.10 1.50
N ALA A 94 -9.73 -8.20 0.37
CA ALA A 94 -10.85 -7.31 0.07
C ALA A 94 -11.99 -7.53 1.06
N TRP A 95 -12.42 -8.79 1.20
CA TRP A 95 -13.46 -9.18 2.16
C TRP A 95 -13.07 -8.93 3.60
N ALA A 96 -11.82 -9.23 3.96
CA ALA A 96 -11.29 -8.94 5.29
C ALA A 96 -11.34 -7.45 5.63
N THR A 97 -11.15 -6.57 4.64
CA THR A 97 -11.20 -5.12 4.85
C THR A 97 -12.63 -4.62 5.02
N ILE A 98 -13.56 -5.13 4.21
CA ILE A 98 -15.00 -4.85 4.28
C ILE A 98 -15.56 -5.36 5.62
N ASP A 99 -15.33 -6.63 5.98
CA ASP A 99 -15.77 -7.23 7.25
C ASP A 99 -15.30 -6.43 8.47
N ARG A 100 -14.09 -5.87 8.39
CA ARG A 100 -13.52 -5.05 9.47
C ARG A 100 -13.90 -3.58 9.40
N GLY A 101 -14.57 -3.13 8.34
CA GLY A 101 -14.88 -1.72 8.09
C GLY A 101 -13.65 -0.80 8.18
N ASN A 102 -12.46 -1.29 7.84
CA ASN A 102 -11.23 -0.53 8.06
C ASN A 102 -10.96 0.46 6.92
N SER A 103 -10.65 1.71 7.27
CA SER A 103 -10.42 2.77 6.29
C SER A 103 -9.24 2.50 5.35
N VAL A 104 -8.35 1.56 5.66
CA VAL A 104 -7.25 1.17 4.76
C VAL A 104 -7.74 0.74 3.38
N GLY A 105 -8.97 0.23 3.23
CA GLY A 105 -9.52 -0.12 1.91
C GLY A 105 -9.67 1.09 0.97
N PHE A 106 -9.83 2.31 1.50
CA PHE A 106 -9.83 3.52 0.69
C PHE A 106 -8.45 3.87 0.09
N VAL A 107 -7.37 3.26 0.59
CA VAL A 107 -6.04 3.39 -0.02
C VAL A 107 -5.97 2.65 -1.35
N VAL A 108 -6.79 1.63 -1.58
CA VAL A 108 -6.74 0.79 -2.79
C VAL A 108 -6.83 1.58 -4.10
N PRO A 109 -7.87 2.40 -4.34
CA PRO A 109 -7.95 3.20 -5.57
C PRO A 109 -6.84 4.27 -5.65
N ILE A 110 -6.42 4.82 -4.50
CA ILE A 110 -5.34 5.80 -4.42
C ILE A 110 -4.01 5.16 -4.83
N ALA A 111 -3.71 3.98 -4.30
CA ALA A 111 -2.52 3.21 -4.60
C ALA A 111 -2.49 2.72 -6.06
N LEU A 112 -3.63 2.28 -6.61
CA LEU A 112 -3.73 1.97 -8.03
C LEU A 112 -3.35 3.19 -8.88
N THR A 113 -3.98 4.33 -8.60
CA THR A 113 -3.75 5.58 -9.34
C THR A 113 -2.31 6.06 -9.17
N PHE A 114 -1.74 5.93 -7.97
CA PHE A 114 -0.34 6.21 -7.67
C PHE A 114 0.61 5.38 -8.52
N LEU A 115 0.43 4.05 -8.56
CA LEU A 115 1.32 3.18 -9.35
C LEU A 115 1.15 3.40 -10.85
N VAL A 116 -0.08 3.63 -11.33
CA VAL A 116 -0.37 4.02 -12.73
C VAL A 116 0.30 5.36 -13.07
N ALA A 117 0.22 6.34 -12.18
CA ALA A 117 0.83 7.65 -12.35
C ALA A 117 2.35 7.57 -12.35
N LEU A 118 2.96 6.73 -11.51
CA LEU A 118 4.40 6.45 -11.54
C LEU A 118 4.81 5.79 -12.85
N ARG A 119 4.03 4.83 -13.34
CA ARG A 119 4.27 4.18 -14.63
C ARG A 119 4.21 5.18 -15.79
N ARG A 120 3.29 6.15 -15.71
CA ARG A 120 3.13 7.24 -16.69
C ARG A 120 3.98 8.49 -16.40
N GLN A 121 4.80 8.46 -15.34
CA GLN A 121 5.61 9.58 -14.87
C GLN A 121 4.82 10.90 -14.69
N ARG A 122 3.54 10.81 -14.29
CA ARG A 122 2.68 11.96 -14.01
C ARG A 122 2.90 12.45 -12.58
N TRP A 123 4.02 13.13 -12.35
CA TRP A 123 4.49 13.48 -11.00
C TRP A 123 3.51 14.31 -10.16
N GLY A 124 2.73 15.21 -10.77
CA GLY A 124 1.70 15.97 -10.04
C GLY A 124 0.60 15.07 -9.47
N CYS A 125 0.15 14.08 -10.27
CA CYS A 125 -0.81 13.08 -9.81
C CYS A 125 -0.22 12.19 -8.73
N VAL A 126 1.05 11.78 -8.86
CA VAL A 126 1.78 11.05 -7.82
C VAL A 126 1.78 11.81 -6.49
N THR A 127 2.11 13.10 -6.51
CA THR A 127 2.09 13.97 -5.31
C THR A 127 0.72 14.02 -4.65
N VAL A 128 -0.35 14.24 -5.42
CA VAL A 128 -1.72 14.27 -4.90
C VAL A 128 -2.10 12.93 -4.28
N MET A 129 -1.79 11.80 -4.94
CA MET A 129 -2.10 10.47 -4.41
C MET A 129 -1.34 10.17 -3.12
N ILE A 130 -0.09 10.63 -2.97
CA ILE A 130 0.66 10.48 -1.71
C ILE A 130 -0.02 11.26 -0.58
N ILE A 131 -0.44 12.50 -0.83
CA ILE A 131 -1.14 13.32 0.18
C ILE A 131 -2.43 12.62 0.59
N LEU A 132 -3.25 12.18 -0.37
CA LEU A 132 -4.49 11.44 -0.11
C LEU A 132 -4.24 10.15 0.67
N ALA A 133 -3.23 9.35 0.30
CA ALA A 133 -2.91 8.12 1.01
C ALA A 133 -2.51 8.40 2.47
N SER A 134 -1.74 9.46 2.71
CA SER A 134 -1.34 9.89 4.06
C SER A 134 -2.53 10.33 4.92
N LEU A 135 -3.57 10.90 4.31
CA LEU A 135 -4.81 11.26 5.00
C LEU A 135 -5.58 10.02 5.45
N VAL A 136 -5.59 8.94 4.65
CA VAL A 136 -6.24 7.70 5.04
C VAL A 136 -5.45 6.99 6.15
N LYS A 137 -4.13 6.82 5.98
CA LYS A 137 -3.22 6.35 7.02
C LYS A 137 -1.87 7.10 6.94
N PRO A 138 -1.38 7.68 8.06
CA PRO A 138 -0.16 8.49 8.08
C PRO A 138 1.10 7.76 7.59
N GLN A 139 1.17 6.45 7.82
CA GLN A 139 2.30 5.61 7.39
C GLN A 139 2.57 5.66 5.88
N PHE A 140 1.57 6.00 5.05
CA PHE A 140 1.76 6.18 3.60
C PHE A 140 2.46 7.49 3.24
N ALA A 141 2.75 8.39 4.19
CA ALA A 141 3.63 9.53 3.96
C ALA A 141 5.03 9.11 3.44
N VAL A 142 5.47 7.90 3.79
CA VAL A 142 6.70 7.26 3.28
C VAL A 142 6.75 7.20 1.75
N LEU A 143 5.60 7.16 1.06
CA LEU A 143 5.56 7.13 -0.40
C LEU A 143 6.18 8.37 -1.05
N VAL A 144 6.36 9.49 -0.32
CA VAL A 144 7.09 10.67 -0.80
C VAL A 144 8.52 10.36 -1.21
N ILE A 145 9.12 9.32 -0.62
CA ILE A 145 10.45 8.83 -1.00
C ILE A 145 10.52 8.42 -2.48
N ALA A 146 9.40 8.01 -3.11
CA ALA A 146 9.36 7.72 -4.54
C ALA A 146 9.68 8.96 -5.39
N LEU A 147 9.20 10.14 -4.98
CA LEU A 147 9.49 11.41 -5.66
C LEU A 147 10.96 11.81 -5.51
N PHE A 148 11.52 11.67 -4.30
CA PHE A 148 12.94 11.94 -4.06
C PHE A 148 13.86 10.96 -4.79
N THR A 149 13.47 9.68 -4.84
CA THR A 149 14.17 8.65 -5.62
C THR A 149 14.22 9.02 -7.11
N ALA A 150 13.11 9.53 -7.66
CA ALA A 150 13.05 10.04 -9.03
C ALA A 150 13.76 11.40 -9.25
N ARG A 151 14.34 11.99 -8.21
CA ARG A 151 14.92 13.36 -8.17
C ARG A 151 13.90 14.46 -8.48
N GLN A 152 12.64 14.25 -8.15
CA GLN A 152 11.57 15.23 -8.31
C GLN A 152 11.44 16.11 -7.06
N TRP A 153 12.49 16.88 -6.75
CA TRP A 153 12.61 17.63 -5.49
C TRP A 153 11.46 18.63 -5.26
N ARG A 154 11.05 19.35 -6.30
CA ARG A 154 9.92 20.32 -6.21
C ARG A 154 8.62 19.62 -5.84
N MET A 155 8.31 18.52 -6.53
CA MET A 155 7.12 17.72 -6.25
C MET A 155 7.20 17.03 -4.89
N GLY A 156 8.39 16.55 -4.50
CA GLY A 156 8.64 16.01 -3.16
C GLY A 156 8.40 17.06 -2.07
N GLY A 157 8.89 18.29 -2.27
CA GLY A 157 8.64 19.42 -1.37
C GLY A 157 7.15 19.75 -1.23
N PHE A 158 6.42 19.85 -2.36
CA PHE A 158 4.96 20.00 -2.33
C PHE A 158 4.25 18.84 -1.65
N GLY A 159 4.74 17.61 -1.84
CA GLY A 159 4.23 16.42 -1.16
C GLY A 159 4.41 16.51 0.36
N VAL A 160 5.62 16.80 0.85
CA VAL A 160 5.90 16.95 2.29
C VAL A 160 5.05 18.07 2.89
N ALA A 161 5.02 19.25 2.27
CA ALA A 161 4.22 20.37 2.73
C ALA A 161 2.72 20.03 2.75
N GLY A 162 2.22 19.42 1.68
CA GLY A 162 0.81 19.01 1.57
C GLY A 162 0.41 17.96 2.60
N ILE A 163 1.26 16.95 2.86
CA ILE A 163 1.04 15.95 3.91
C ILE A 163 0.97 16.63 5.28
N ALA A 164 1.94 17.50 5.59
CA ALA A 164 1.99 18.20 6.87
C ALA A 164 0.75 19.07 7.06
N ILE A 165 0.45 19.95 6.10
CA ILE A 165 -0.72 20.84 6.15
C ILE A 165 -2.00 20.03 6.31
N ALA A 166 -2.22 19.00 5.50
CA ALA A 166 -3.47 18.25 5.52
C ALA A 166 -3.65 17.44 6.83
N ASN A 167 -2.57 16.88 7.38
CA ASN A 167 -2.63 16.15 8.66
C ASN A 167 -2.82 17.08 9.87
N PHE A 168 -2.20 18.26 9.88
CA PHE A 168 -2.38 19.25 10.95
C PHE A 168 -3.73 19.97 10.85
N ALA A 169 -4.15 20.34 9.64
CA ALA A 169 -5.44 21.01 9.42
C ALA A 169 -6.62 20.13 9.85
N ALA A 170 -6.50 18.80 9.77
CA ALA A 170 -7.53 17.89 10.25
C ALA A 170 -7.85 18.03 11.75
N TYR A 171 -6.90 18.49 12.58
CA TYR A 171 -7.17 18.75 14.00
C TYR A 171 -8.12 19.93 14.23
N LEU A 172 -8.27 20.83 13.25
CA LEU A 172 -9.21 21.94 13.32
C LEU A 172 -10.68 21.49 13.34
N LEU A 173 -10.96 20.22 13.01
CA LEU A 173 -12.29 19.63 13.17
C LEU A 173 -12.70 19.45 14.65
N TRP A 174 -11.75 19.55 15.59
CA TRP A 174 -12.00 19.49 17.03
C TRP A 174 -11.45 20.72 17.76
N PRO A 175 -12.02 21.91 17.52
CA PRO A 175 -11.43 23.18 17.96
C PRO A 175 -11.41 23.33 19.49
N ARG A 176 -12.35 22.72 20.21
CA ARG A 176 -12.51 22.89 21.67
C ARG A 176 -11.32 22.42 22.51
N HIS A 177 -10.56 21.44 22.01
CA HIS A 177 -9.44 20.84 22.73
C HIS A 177 -8.11 20.97 21.97
N PHE A 178 -8.08 21.76 20.89
CA PHE A 178 -6.88 22.08 20.16
C PHE A 178 -6.01 23.08 20.97
N PRO A 179 -4.68 22.91 21.07
CA PRO A 179 -3.83 21.90 20.40
C PRO A 179 -3.56 20.63 21.23
N ALA A 180 -4.12 20.50 22.44
CA ALA A 180 -3.85 19.37 23.35
C ALA A 180 -4.21 17.99 22.74
N THR A 181 -5.14 17.96 21.78
CA THR A 181 -5.48 16.77 21.00
C THR A 181 -4.30 16.19 20.20
N ILE A 182 -3.34 17.01 19.79
CA ILE A 182 -2.13 16.55 19.08
C ILE A 182 -1.30 15.67 20.01
N THR A 183 -0.95 16.16 21.20
CA THR A 183 -0.13 15.40 22.16
C THR A 183 -0.86 14.14 22.65
N GLN A 184 -2.18 14.21 22.85
CA GLN A 184 -3.00 13.05 23.20
C GLN A 184 -2.99 11.97 22.11
N SER A 185 -3.09 12.37 20.83
CA SER A 185 -3.04 11.43 19.71
C SER A 185 -1.69 10.70 19.63
N ILE A 186 -0.59 11.44 19.86
CA ILE A 186 0.77 10.90 19.86
C ILE A 186 0.94 9.94 21.04
N HIS A 187 0.49 10.34 22.23
CA HIS A 187 0.54 9.48 23.41
C HIS A 187 -0.26 8.18 23.21
N ASN A 188 -1.46 8.26 22.62
CA ASN A 188 -2.27 7.09 22.32
C ASN A 188 -1.62 6.19 21.26
N LEU A 189 -1.01 6.75 20.22
CA LEU A 189 -0.30 6.00 19.18
C LEU A 189 0.82 5.13 19.80
N PHE A 190 1.63 5.70 20.69
CA PHE A 190 2.67 4.95 21.39
C PHE A 190 2.12 4.04 22.50
N GLY A 191 1.08 4.46 23.22
CA GLY A 191 0.49 3.68 24.32
C GLY A 191 -0.34 2.47 23.89
N THR A 192 -0.90 2.48 22.67
CA THR A 192 -1.65 1.34 22.09
C THR A 192 -0.78 0.37 21.28
N SER A 193 0.51 0.70 21.09
CA SER A 193 1.44 -0.05 20.23
C SER A 193 1.72 -1.48 20.69
N GLY A 194 1.45 -1.83 21.95
CA GLY A 194 1.68 -3.17 22.51
C GLY A 194 0.59 -4.20 22.23
N LEU A 195 -0.62 -3.76 21.89
CA LEU A 195 -1.77 -4.67 21.72
C LEU A 195 -1.71 -5.39 20.37
N TYR A 196 -1.94 -6.71 20.37
CA TYR A 196 -1.97 -7.58 19.19
C TYR A 196 -0.63 -7.71 18.43
N LEU A 197 0.49 -7.30 19.03
CA LEU A 197 1.79 -7.46 18.40
C LEU A 197 2.15 -8.94 18.16
N THR A 198 1.76 -9.81 19.10
CA THR A 198 1.93 -11.28 19.09
C THR A 198 0.85 -12.01 18.29
N ASP A 199 -0.20 -11.29 17.85
CA ASP A 199 -1.37 -11.89 17.18
C ASP A 199 -0.96 -12.58 15.87
N LEU A 200 -1.53 -13.76 15.61
CA LEU A 200 -1.27 -14.56 14.41
C LEU A 200 -1.73 -13.85 13.12
N ARG A 201 -2.62 -12.86 13.25
CA ARG A 201 -3.12 -12.04 12.14
C ARG A 201 -2.22 -10.86 11.82
N ASN A 202 -1.19 -10.59 12.63
CA ASN A 202 -0.22 -9.54 12.38
C ASN A 202 0.75 -9.99 11.29
N VAL A 203 0.73 -9.29 10.16
CA VAL A 203 1.58 -9.51 8.99
C VAL A 203 2.69 -8.47 8.87
N SER A 204 3.08 -7.80 9.96
CA SER A 204 4.19 -6.84 9.93
C SER A 204 5.54 -7.52 9.64
N PHE A 205 6.48 -6.75 9.11
CA PHE A 205 7.85 -7.24 8.91
C PHE A 205 8.53 -7.62 10.24
N GLY A 206 8.24 -6.88 11.32
CA GLY A 206 8.73 -7.23 12.65
C GLY A 206 8.28 -8.63 13.09
N ARG A 207 7.01 -8.98 12.85
CA ARG A 207 6.47 -10.32 13.16
C ARG A 207 7.11 -11.39 12.29
N ALA A 208 7.36 -11.12 11.01
CA ALA A 208 7.98 -12.07 10.10
C ALA A 208 9.40 -12.48 10.53
N ILE A 209 10.22 -11.52 10.93
CA ILE A 209 11.59 -11.77 11.42
C ILE A 209 11.59 -12.54 12.75
N LEU A 210 10.61 -12.26 13.62
CA LEU A 210 10.48 -12.90 14.92
C LEU A 210 9.67 -14.20 14.89
N LEU A 211 9.28 -14.71 13.72
CA LEU A 211 8.45 -15.91 13.61
C LEU A 211 9.11 -17.13 14.26
N ALA A 212 10.39 -17.37 13.97
CA ALA A 212 11.15 -18.48 14.53
C ALA A 212 11.30 -18.39 16.07
N PRO A 213 11.80 -17.29 16.67
CA PRO A 213 11.90 -17.19 18.12
C PRO A 213 10.52 -17.24 18.81
N ASP A 214 9.47 -16.68 18.19
CA ASP A 214 8.10 -16.78 18.73
C ASP A 214 7.62 -18.24 18.75
N TYR A 215 7.91 -19.02 17.71
CA TYR A 215 7.54 -20.44 17.66
C TYR A 215 8.31 -21.28 18.69
N PHE A 216 9.63 -21.08 18.82
CA PHE A 216 10.42 -21.76 19.86
C PHE A 216 9.92 -21.41 21.26
N LYS A 217 9.57 -20.14 21.51
CA LYS A 217 9.03 -19.73 22.80
C LYS A 217 7.67 -20.36 23.08
N LEU A 218 6.79 -20.38 22.08
CA LEU A 218 5.48 -21.03 22.17
C LEU A 218 5.60 -22.53 22.49
N LEU A 219 6.55 -23.23 21.87
CA LEU A 219 6.82 -24.65 22.16
C LEU A 219 7.34 -24.87 23.59
N GLN A 220 8.12 -23.94 24.13
CA GLN A 220 8.67 -24.05 25.49
C GLN A 220 7.65 -23.76 26.59
N THR A 221 6.84 -22.71 26.42
CA THR A 221 5.94 -22.22 27.48
C THR A 221 4.47 -22.52 27.25
N GLY A 222 4.10 -23.11 26.10
CA GLY A 222 2.71 -23.36 25.69
C GLY A 222 1.90 -22.11 25.34
N GLN A 223 2.41 -20.92 25.70
CA GLN A 223 1.83 -19.61 25.40
C GLN A 223 2.95 -18.64 25.02
N LEU A 224 2.62 -17.61 24.23
CA LEU A 224 3.53 -16.54 23.86
C LEU A 224 3.21 -15.29 24.71
N PRO A 225 4.04 -14.93 25.70
CA PRO A 225 3.79 -13.74 26.52
C PRO A 225 3.87 -12.47 25.68
N ASP A 226 2.96 -11.52 25.92
CA ASP A 226 2.93 -10.25 25.17
C ASP A 226 4.23 -9.43 25.33
N SER A 227 4.92 -9.58 26.46
CA SER A 227 6.20 -8.93 26.74
C SER A 227 7.39 -9.55 26.01
N PHE A 228 7.26 -10.77 25.48
CA PHE A 228 8.38 -11.47 24.84
C PHE A 228 8.82 -10.73 23.57
N LEU A 229 10.06 -10.23 23.58
CA LEU A 229 10.66 -9.42 22.51
C LEU A 229 9.82 -8.21 22.08
N ALA A 230 9.01 -7.65 22.99
CA ALA A 230 8.11 -6.52 22.67
C ALA A 230 8.87 -5.30 22.10
N GLY A 231 10.01 -4.93 22.69
CA GLY A 231 10.87 -3.84 22.22
C GLY A 231 11.39 -4.08 20.80
N PRO A 232 12.14 -5.17 20.54
CA PRO A 232 12.58 -5.53 19.18
C PRO A 232 11.43 -5.61 18.18
N ARG A 233 10.29 -6.21 18.55
CA ARG A 233 9.11 -6.31 17.69
C ARG A 233 8.55 -4.95 17.28
N ALA A 234 8.62 -3.96 18.16
CA ALA A 234 8.22 -2.59 17.88
C ALA A 234 9.20 -1.82 16.98
N LEU A 235 10.47 -2.25 16.86
CA LEU A 235 11.53 -1.47 16.19
C LEU A 235 12.01 -2.07 14.87
N ILE A 236 11.99 -3.40 14.70
CA ILE A 236 12.51 -4.09 13.51
C ILE A 236 11.91 -3.54 12.21
N GLY A 237 10.60 -3.30 12.19
CA GLY A 237 9.92 -2.75 11.02
C GLY A 237 10.44 -1.37 10.62
N TYR A 238 10.71 -0.48 11.58
CA TYR A 238 11.33 0.82 11.32
C TYR A 238 12.78 0.70 10.83
N GLY A 239 13.54 -0.26 11.35
CA GLY A 239 14.88 -0.57 10.84
C GLY A 239 14.85 -1.00 9.38
N ILE A 240 13.91 -1.88 9.01
CA ILE A 240 13.71 -2.32 7.62
C ILE A 240 13.30 -1.13 6.72
N LEU A 241 12.39 -0.28 7.19
CA LEU A 241 12.01 0.94 6.48
C LEU A 241 13.23 1.82 6.20
N ALA A 242 14.07 2.08 7.22
CA ALA A 242 15.27 2.91 7.06
C ALA A 242 16.23 2.34 6.01
N VAL A 243 16.47 1.02 6.04
CA VAL A 243 17.30 0.33 5.04
C VAL A 243 16.72 0.46 3.64
N ILE A 244 15.41 0.21 3.46
CA ILE A 244 14.76 0.33 2.15
C ILE A 244 14.81 1.76 1.63
N VAL A 245 14.55 2.76 2.47
CA VAL A 245 14.64 4.18 2.10
C VAL A 245 16.07 4.54 1.69
N ALA A 246 17.09 4.13 2.43
CA ALA A 246 18.49 4.36 2.08
C ALA A 246 18.84 3.71 0.73
N CYS A 247 18.40 2.47 0.50
CA CYS A 247 18.60 1.78 -0.78
C CYS A 247 17.87 2.51 -1.93
N MET A 248 16.64 2.97 -1.74
CA MET A 248 15.88 3.69 -2.76
C MET A 248 16.56 5.02 -3.13
N LEU A 249 16.96 5.82 -2.13
CA LEU A 249 17.66 7.07 -2.36
C LEU A 249 19.05 6.86 -3.02
N GLY A 250 19.78 5.82 -2.60
CA GLY A 250 21.06 5.45 -3.19
C GLY A 250 20.95 4.96 -4.65
N LEU A 251 19.88 4.24 -4.98
CA LEU A 251 19.58 3.86 -6.38
C LEU A 251 19.14 5.07 -7.20
N GLY A 252 18.35 5.97 -6.63
CA GLY A 252 17.84 7.17 -7.31
C GLY A 252 17.15 6.82 -8.63
N ARG A 253 17.55 7.50 -9.72
CA ARG A 253 16.99 7.26 -11.07
C ARG A 253 17.37 5.90 -11.69
N ARG A 254 18.21 5.09 -11.04
CA ARG A 254 18.57 3.75 -11.54
C ARG A 254 17.41 2.77 -11.45
N ILE A 255 16.43 3.00 -10.57
CA ILE A 255 15.23 2.16 -10.43
C ILE A 255 14.05 2.77 -11.19
N ALA A 256 13.30 1.95 -11.92
CA ALA A 256 12.07 2.39 -12.57
C ALA A 256 11.07 2.92 -11.53
N PRO A 257 10.43 4.10 -11.75
CA PRO A 257 9.58 4.73 -10.74
C PRO A 257 8.47 3.82 -10.20
N VAL A 258 7.82 3.05 -11.08
CA VAL A 258 6.77 2.10 -10.67
C VAL A 258 7.29 0.98 -9.76
N MET A 259 8.53 0.51 -9.96
CA MET A 259 9.14 -0.50 -9.08
C MET A 259 9.48 0.07 -7.72
N SER A 260 9.97 1.32 -7.68
CA SER A 260 10.13 2.04 -6.41
C SER A 260 8.79 2.20 -5.69
N GLY A 261 7.71 2.48 -6.43
CA GLY A 261 6.35 2.57 -5.91
C GLY A 261 5.85 1.26 -5.30
N ILE A 262 6.07 0.11 -5.97
CA ILE A 262 5.70 -1.22 -5.46
C ILE A 262 6.45 -1.52 -4.15
N VAL A 263 7.77 -1.31 -4.14
CA VAL A 263 8.62 -1.53 -2.94
C VAL A 263 8.17 -0.63 -1.79
N LEU A 264 7.98 0.66 -2.04
CA LEU A 264 7.60 1.63 -1.02
C LEU A 264 6.16 1.41 -0.54
N LEU A 265 5.23 0.97 -1.38
CA LEU A 265 3.86 0.64 -0.99
C LEU A 265 3.81 -0.58 -0.07
N ALA A 266 4.52 -1.65 -0.43
CA ALA A 266 4.65 -2.83 0.43
C ALA A 266 5.30 -2.47 1.76
N THR A 267 6.39 -1.70 1.71
CA THR A 267 7.11 -1.25 2.90
C THR A 267 6.22 -0.38 3.78
N ALA A 268 5.58 0.67 3.24
CA ALA A 268 4.66 1.56 3.95
C ALA A 268 3.52 0.82 4.64
N THR A 269 3.12 -0.32 4.09
CA THR A 269 2.04 -1.14 4.64
C THR A 269 2.51 -2.09 5.75
N LEU A 270 3.71 -2.67 5.62
CA LEU A 270 4.18 -3.77 6.46
C LEU A 270 5.26 -3.36 7.48
N PHE A 271 5.85 -2.17 7.37
CA PHE A 271 6.80 -1.65 8.38
C PHE A 271 6.17 -1.36 9.76
N PRO A 272 4.90 -0.89 9.88
CA PRO A 272 4.35 -0.60 11.19
C PRO A 272 4.36 -1.87 12.06
N PRO A 273 4.63 -1.76 13.38
CA PRO A 273 4.70 -2.92 14.27
C PRO A 273 3.44 -3.80 14.24
N LEU A 274 2.29 -3.15 14.05
CA LEU A 274 1.00 -3.78 13.90
C LEU A 274 0.43 -3.51 12.50
N ALA A 275 0.51 -4.51 11.63
CA ALA A 275 -0.12 -4.52 10.33
C ALA A 275 -0.99 -5.77 10.24
N LEU A 276 -2.29 -5.65 10.48
CA LEU A 276 -3.18 -6.82 10.45
C LEU A 276 -3.44 -7.30 9.02
N PHE A 277 -3.76 -8.57 8.84
CA PHE A 277 -3.93 -9.22 7.52
C PHE A 277 -4.81 -8.48 6.50
N TYR A 278 -5.80 -7.70 6.93
CA TYR A 278 -6.61 -6.87 6.01
C TYR A 278 -5.81 -5.71 5.37
N TYR A 279 -4.67 -5.30 5.94
CA TYR A 279 -3.74 -4.37 5.29
C TYR A 279 -3.13 -4.94 4.01
N LEU A 280 -3.15 -6.26 3.80
CA LEU A 280 -2.74 -6.89 2.54
C LEU A 280 -3.58 -6.42 1.35
N VAL A 281 -4.65 -5.65 1.54
CA VAL A 281 -5.41 -5.01 0.47
C VAL A 281 -4.53 -4.14 -0.46
N PHE A 282 -3.34 -3.71 -0.02
CA PHE A 282 -2.35 -3.04 -0.87
C PHE A 282 -1.87 -3.89 -2.06
N VAL A 283 -2.03 -5.22 -2.01
CA VAL A 283 -1.59 -6.09 -3.10
C VAL A 283 -2.55 -6.04 -4.29
N LEU A 284 -3.81 -5.65 -4.11
CA LEU A 284 -4.80 -5.55 -5.19
C LEU A 284 -4.38 -4.59 -6.32
N PRO A 285 -3.92 -3.35 -6.03
CA PRO A 285 -3.40 -2.46 -7.07
C PRO A 285 -2.11 -2.99 -7.71
N VAL A 286 -1.27 -3.72 -6.98
CA VAL A 286 -0.08 -4.36 -7.56
C VAL A 286 -0.51 -5.49 -8.50
N ALA A 287 -1.45 -6.33 -8.09
CA ALA A 287 -2.01 -7.42 -8.88
C ALA A 287 -2.65 -6.92 -10.18
N ALA A 288 -3.37 -5.79 -10.10
CA ALA A 288 -3.92 -5.13 -11.27
C ALA A 288 -2.84 -4.74 -12.28
N LEU A 289 -1.68 -4.22 -11.83
CA LEU A 289 -0.55 -3.92 -12.71
C LEU A 289 0.16 -5.16 -13.26
N ILE A 290 0.21 -6.24 -12.48
CA ILE A 290 0.77 -7.52 -12.95
C ILE A 290 0.00 -8.02 -14.16
N VAL A 291 -1.32 -7.85 -14.17
CA VAL A 291 -2.20 -8.31 -15.26
C VAL A 291 -2.39 -7.25 -16.35
N ARG A 292 -2.19 -5.96 -16.04
CA ARG A 292 -2.40 -4.85 -16.99
C ARG A 292 -1.33 -3.76 -16.86
N ASP A 293 -0.50 -3.59 -17.90
CA ASP A 293 0.36 -2.41 -18.05
C ASP A 293 -0.48 -1.21 -18.50
N PRO A 294 -0.48 -0.08 -17.75
CA PRO A 294 -1.14 1.17 -18.14
C PRO A 294 -0.74 1.73 -19.51
N ASN A 295 0.43 1.34 -20.02
CA ASN A 295 0.98 1.79 -21.31
C ASN A 295 1.11 0.63 -22.32
N GLY A 296 0.74 -0.58 -21.94
CA GLY A 296 0.86 -1.77 -22.79
C GLY A 296 -0.39 -2.04 -23.62
N PRO A 297 -0.32 -2.99 -24.56
CA PRO A 297 -1.50 -3.47 -25.28
C PRO A 297 -2.49 -4.16 -24.33
N PRO A 298 -3.77 -4.31 -24.73
CA PRO A 298 -4.76 -5.06 -23.96
C PRO A 298 -4.28 -6.48 -23.62
N GLY A 299 -4.53 -6.93 -22.39
CA GLY A 299 -4.10 -8.25 -21.90
C GLY A 299 -2.62 -8.40 -21.55
N ALA A 300 -1.78 -7.37 -21.77
CA ALA A 300 -0.38 -7.41 -21.38
C ALA A 300 -0.18 -6.78 -19.99
N GLY A 301 0.50 -7.51 -19.11
CA GLY A 301 0.94 -7.09 -17.80
C GLY A 301 2.22 -6.26 -17.81
N ILE A 302 2.50 -5.59 -16.68
CA ILE A 302 3.70 -4.75 -16.53
C ILE A 302 5.02 -5.53 -16.70
N PHE A 303 5.00 -6.83 -16.45
CA PHE A 303 6.17 -7.71 -16.54
C PHE A 303 6.34 -8.40 -17.90
N ASP A 304 5.36 -8.27 -18.81
CA ASP A 304 5.41 -8.90 -20.14
C ASP A 304 6.30 -8.13 -21.12
N ASN A 305 6.51 -6.83 -20.88
CA ASN A 305 7.48 -6.02 -21.60
C ASN A 305 8.68 -5.67 -20.70
N PRO A 306 9.70 -6.55 -20.61
CA PRO A 306 10.84 -6.34 -19.71
C PRO A 306 11.68 -5.12 -20.09
N GLU A 307 11.70 -4.72 -21.38
CA GLU A 307 12.44 -3.54 -21.83
C GLU A 307 11.89 -2.27 -21.21
N ALA A 308 10.57 -2.16 -21.08
CA ALA A 308 9.91 -0.99 -20.51
C ALA A 308 10.15 -0.79 -19.00
N LEU A 309 10.74 -1.79 -18.35
CA LEU A 309 11.21 -1.74 -16.97
C LEU A 309 12.73 -1.56 -16.88
N GLY A 310 13.47 -1.59 -17.99
CA GLY A 310 14.94 -1.44 -18.06
C GLY A 310 15.72 -2.75 -18.21
N GLY A 311 15.12 -3.78 -18.81
CA GLY A 311 15.79 -5.03 -19.24
C GLY A 311 15.16 -6.32 -18.69
N ARG A 312 15.76 -7.48 -19.01
CA ARG A 312 15.28 -8.83 -18.61
C ARG A 312 15.36 -9.06 -17.08
N ARG A 313 14.44 -8.47 -16.31
CA ARG A 313 14.32 -8.61 -14.84
C ARG A 313 13.26 -9.64 -14.43
N ARG A 314 13.24 -10.79 -15.10
CA ARG A 314 12.25 -11.88 -14.92
C ARG A 314 12.10 -12.32 -13.45
N LYS A 315 13.19 -12.37 -12.69
CA LYS A 315 13.16 -12.76 -11.27
C LYS A 315 12.32 -11.80 -10.42
N ALA A 316 12.43 -10.48 -10.65
CA ALA A 316 11.64 -9.50 -9.91
C ALA A 316 10.14 -9.68 -10.20
N GLY A 317 9.78 -9.88 -11.48
CA GLY A 317 8.40 -10.18 -11.87
C GLY A 317 7.86 -11.45 -11.20
N ILE A 318 8.61 -12.56 -11.24
CA ILE A 318 8.20 -13.82 -10.61
C ILE A 318 7.93 -13.64 -9.11
N TRP A 319 8.85 -13.00 -8.37
CA TRP A 319 8.70 -12.86 -6.92
C TRP A 319 7.59 -11.88 -6.53
N VAL A 320 7.41 -10.79 -7.28
CA VAL A 320 6.27 -9.88 -7.07
C VAL A 320 4.95 -10.60 -7.36
N SER A 321 4.86 -11.38 -8.43
CA SER A 321 3.67 -12.18 -8.75
C SER A 321 3.38 -13.24 -7.71
N LEU A 322 4.39 -13.97 -7.25
CA LEU A 322 4.24 -14.99 -6.22
C LEU A 322 3.80 -14.39 -4.88
N ALA A 323 4.46 -13.31 -4.43
CA ALA A 323 4.11 -12.62 -3.20
C ALA A 323 2.68 -12.05 -3.26
N THR A 324 2.29 -11.52 -4.42
CA THR A 324 0.95 -10.98 -4.66
C THR A 324 -0.11 -12.08 -4.65
N ALA A 325 0.09 -13.16 -5.41
CA ALA A 325 -0.86 -14.28 -5.48
C ALA A 325 -1.09 -14.93 -4.11
N LEU A 326 -0.02 -15.19 -3.35
CA LEU A 326 -0.14 -15.79 -2.01
C LEU A 326 -0.73 -14.84 -0.97
N ALA A 327 -0.55 -13.52 -1.11
CA ALA A 327 -1.22 -12.53 -0.27
C ALA A 327 -2.74 -12.45 -0.53
N ILE A 328 -3.17 -12.68 -1.78
CA ILE A 328 -4.58 -12.70 -2.20
C ILE A 328 -5.26 -13.99 -1.74
N ALA A 329 -4.65 -15.15 -2.04
CA ALA A 329 -5.32 -16.45 -1.95
C ALA A 329 -5.37 -17.06 -0.53
N GLN A 330 -4.49 -16.62 0.39
CA GLN A 330 -4.35 -17.09 1.78
C GLN A 330 -4.89 -18.51 2.04
N ILE A 331 -4.09 -19.51 1.70
CA ILE A 331 -4.49 -20.91 1.72
C ILE A 331 -4.58 -21.39 3.18
N ALA A 332 -5.68 -22.05 3.54
CA ALA A 332 -5.83 -22.67 4.85
C ALA A 332 -4.81 -23.81 5.02
N LEU A 333 -4.12 -23.83 6.16
CA LEU A 333 -3.21 -24.90 6.51
C LEU A 333 -3.92 -25.98 7.32
N PRO A 334 -3.59 -27.26 7.11
CA PRO A 334 -4.04 -28.32 8.00
C PRO A 334 -3.45 -28.07 9.39
N GLY A 335 -4.30 -27.96 10.39
CA GLY A 335 -3.88 -27.67 11.77
C GLY A 335 -5.06 -27.53 12.73
N PRO A 336 -4.77 -27.43 14.05
CA PRO A 336 -5.82 -27.28 15.06
C PRO A 336 -6.57 -25.96 14.89
N ILE A 337 -7.87 -25.99 15.13
CA ILE A 337 -8.71 -24.78 15.17
C ILE A 337 -8.34 -24.00 16.44
N MET A 338 -7.92 -22.75 16.28
CA MET A 338 -7.55 -21.88 17.39
C MET A 338 -8.74 -21.01 17.79
N ASN A 339 -9.14 -21.04 19.06
CA ASN A 339 -10.20 -20.18 19.57
C ASN A 339 -9.63 -18.81 19.94
N ILE A 340 -10.01 -17.78 19.18
CA ILE A 340 -9.54 -16.40 19.38
C ILE A 340 -10.69 -15.57 19.94
N ALA A 341 -10.42 -14.84 21.03
CA ALA A 341 -11.35 -13.86 21.57
C ALA A 341 -11.52 -12.68 20.59
N ILE A 342 -12.76 -12.29 20.32
CA ILE A 342 -13.06 -11.13 19.48
C ILE A 342 -13.30 -9.92 20.40
N PRO A 343 -12.50 -8.85 20.29
CA PRO A 343 -12.70 -7.65 21.10
C PRO A 343 -14.10 -7.06 20.90
N GLY A 344 -14.83 -6.84 21.98
CA GLY A 344 -16.21 -6.37 21.98
C GLY A 344 -17.26 -7.47 21.91
N GLN A 345 -16.87 -8.74 21.97
CA GLN A 345 -17.78 -9.89 21.99
C GLN A 345 -17.38 -10.85 23.12
N THR A 346 -18.39 -11.45 23.77
CA THR A 346 -18.21 -12.47 24.81
C THR A 346 -17.87 -13.86 24.24
N VAL A 347 -17.83 -14.00 22.91
CA VAL A 347 -17.69 -15.26 22.20
C VAL A 347 -16.31 -15.37 21.55
N THR A 348 -15.63 -16.49 21.77
CA THR A 348 -14.43 -16.86 21.01
C THR A 348 -14.82 -17.53 19.69
N ARG A 349 -14.12 -17.23 18.60
CA ARG A 349 -14.32 -17.92 17.32
C ARG A 349 -13.13 -18.79 16.97
N GLY A 350 -13.43 -19.97 16.42
CA GLY A 350 -12.45 -20.85 15.82
C GLY A 350 -11.85 -20.23 14.56
N VAL A 351 -10.53 -20.16 14.49
CA VAL A 351 -9.76 -19.64 13.35
C VAL A 351 -8.77 -20.71 12.92
N VAL A 352 -8.71 -20.95 11.61
CA VAL A 352 -7.73 -21.84 10.99
C VAL A 352 -6.50 -21.02 10.61
N GLY A 353 -5.30 -21.55 10.88
CA GLY A 353 -4.06 -20.93 10.41
C GLY A 353 -4.02 -20.92 8.88
N THR A 354 -3.56 -19.84 8.27
CA THR A 354 -3.43 -19.73 6.81
C THR A 354 -1.99 -19.41 6.43
N THR A 355 -1.66 -19.49 5.14
CA THR A 355 -0.33 -19.09 4.61
C THR A 355 -0.01 -17.60 4.78
N VAL A 356 -0.91 -16.80 5.36
CA VAL A 356 -0.77 -15.35 5.54
C VAL A 356 0.47 -14.96 6.35
N PHE A 357 0.94 -15.81 7.27
CA PHE A 357 2.15 -15.52 8.05
C PHE A 357 3.44 -15.51 7.21
N ILE A 358 3.42 -16.16 6.03
CA ILE A 358 4.57 -16.20 5.10
C ILE A 358 4.58 -14.95 4.21
N THR A 359 3.42 -14.30 4.01
CA THR A 359 3.27 -13.14 3.14
C THR A 359 4.29 -12.03 3.39
N PRO A 360 4.54 -11.53 4.62
CA PRO A 360 5.53 -10.49 4.83
C PRO A 360 6.97 -10.93 4.46
N PHE A 361 7.31 -12.19 4.65
CA PHE A 361 8.61 -12.72 4.22
C PHE A 361 8.74 -12.69 2.70
N LEU A 362 7.71 -13.09 1.96
CA LEU A 362 7.69 -13.04 0.49
C LEU A 362 7.84 -11.60 -0.02
N TRP A 363 7.19 -10.64 0.62
CA TRP A 363 7.32 -9.23 0.27
C TRP A 363 8.70 -8.66 0.59
N LEU A 364 9.34 -9.07 1.70
CA LEU A 364 10.74 -8.72 1.98
C LEU A 364 11.67 -9.26 0.89
N VAL A 365 11.51 -10.53 0.51
CA VAL A 365 12.30 -11.15 -0.56
C VAL A 365 12.07 -10.44 -1.90
N ALA A 366 10.82 -10.14 -2.25
CA ALA A 366 10.49 -9.39 -3.46
C ALA A 366 11.13 -7.99 -3.46
N CYS A 367 11.08 -7.26 -2.34
CA CYS A 367 11.73 -5.95 -2.20
C CYS A 367 13.25 -6.06 -2.37
N ALA A 368 13.88 -7.04 -1.70
CA ALA A 368 15.32 -7.28 -1.81
C ALA A 368 15.73 -7.62 -3.25
N ILE A 369 14.97 -8.47 -3.94
CA ILE A 369 15.25 -8.85 -5.33
C ILE A 369 15.11 -7.67 -6.28
N ILE A 370 14.10 -6.81 -6.10
CA ILE A 370 13.98 -5.57 -6.87
C ILE A 370 15.21 -4.69 -6.63
N ILE A 371 15.54 -4.38 -5.38
CA ILE A 371 16.68 -3.53 -5.01
C ILE A 371 17.99 -4.06 -5.60
N VAL A 372 18.31 -5.33 -5.36
CA VAL A 372 19.55 -5.96 -5.84
C VAL A 372 19.61 -6.02 -7.37
N SER A 373 18.48 -6.28 -8.03
CA SER A 373 18.40 -6.32 -9.50
C SER A 373 18.75 -4.95 -10.11
N TYR A 374 18.25 -3.86 -9.54
CA TYR A 374 18.55 -2.50 -10.00
C TYR A 374 19.93 -1.99 -9.55
N ALA A 375 20.45 -2.49 -8.42
CA ALA A 375 21.82 -2.18 -7.99
C ALA A 375 22.86 -2.80 -8.93
N ARG A 376 22.63 -4.03 -9.40
CA ARG A 376 23.55 -4.75 -10.31
C ARG A 376 23.46 -4.25 -11.75
N ARG A 377 22.26 -3.90 -12.21
CA ARG A 377 22.00 -3.44 -13.58
C ARG A 377 21.03 -2.26 -13.55
N PRO A 378 21.52 -1.02 -13.54
CA PRO A 378 20.65 0.16 -13.55
C PRO A 378 19.76 0.17 -14.80
N ALA A 379 18.56 0.74 -14.71
CA ALA A 379 17.76 1.02 -15.90
C ALA A 379 18.55 1.99 -16.80
N SER A 380 18.73 1.63 -18.07
CA SER A 380 19.31 2.52 -19.07
C SER A 380 18.49 3.81 -19.12
N VAL A 381 19.17 4.94 -18.95
CA VAL A 381 18.57 6.27 -19.13
C VAL A 381 18.36 6.44 -20.63
N LEU A 382 17.20 6.00 -21.13
CA LEU A 382 16.77 6.33 -22.49
C LEU A 382 16.43 7.82 -22.50
N GLY A 383 17.28 8.60 -23.18
CA GLY A 383 16.95 9.94 -23.69
C GLY A 383 17.57 11.12 -22.95
N HIS A 384 18.84 11.43 -23.25
CA HIS A 384 19.26 12.84 -23.34
C HIS A 384 20.38 13.12 -24.36
N ASP A 385 21.02 12.11 -24.93
CA ASP A 385 22.05 12.30 -25.95
C ASP A 385 21.57 11.87 -27.34
N GLN A 386 20.48 12.47 -27.81
CA GLN A 386 20.16 12.45 -29.23
C GLN A 386 20.45 13.85 -29.78
N GLU A 387 21.73 14.07 -30.06
CA GLU A 387 22.18 15.13 -30.96
C GLU A 387 21.38 14.98 -32.27
N PRO A 388 20.71 16.03 -32.77
CA PRO A 388 20.08 15.95 -34.08
C PRO A 388 21.21 15.88 -35.10
N ALA A 389 21.35 14.74 -35.77
CA ALA A 389 22.09 14.65 -37.01
C ALA A 389 21.46 15.67 -37.98
N MET A 390 22.17 16.76 -38.24
CA MET A 390 21.83 17.66 -39.34
C MET A 390 21.82 16.83 -40.62
N PRO A 391 20.76 16.88 -41.43
CA PRO A 391 20.83 16.39 -42.79
C PRO A 391 21.80 17.29 -43.56
N ASP A 392 22.81 16.67 -44.16
CA ASP A 392 23.73 17.28 -45.11
C ASP A 392 22.92 17.76 -46.32
N VAL A 393 22.61 19.05 -46.36
CA VAL A 393 21.99 19.73 -47.49
C VAL A 393 23.13 20.24 -48.35
N ASP A 394 23.64 19.41 -49.26
CA ASP A 394 24.44 19.84 -50.41
C ASP A 394 24.61 18.69 -51.42
N SER A 395 23.54 18.35 -52.16
CA SER A 395 23.70 17.47 -53.34
C SER A 395 22.68 17.75 -54.46
N TRP A 396 22.20 18.98 -54.61
CA TRP A 396 21.31 19.37 -55.70
C TRP A 396 21.77 20.69 -56.35
N ALA A 397 22.85 20.61 -57.14
CA ALA A 397 23.12 21.57 -58.20
C ALA A 397 24.02 20.95 -59.28
N GLY A 398 23.47 20.78 -60.49
CA GLY A 398 24.25 20.94 -61.72
C GLY A 398 24.58 19.67 -62.51
N SER A 399 23.65 19.22 -63.36
CA SER A 399 24.02 18.79 -64.72
C SER A 399 22.82 18.95 -65.65
N GLY A 400 22.83 20.04 -66.42
CA GLY A 400 21.95 20.22 -67.57
C GLY A 400 22.35 19.28 -68.72
N SER A 401 21.31 18.74 -69.36
CA SER A 401 21.26 18.23 -70.76
C SER A 401 21.77 19.31 -71.75
N PRO A 402 22.10 19.06 -73.05
CA PRO A 402 21.68 17.94 -73.93
C PRO A 402 22.73 17.42 -74.95
N GLY A 403 22.44 16.29 -75.61
CA GLY A 403 23.25 15.83 -76.74
C GLY A 403 22.69 14.62 -77.50
N SER A 404 22.20 14.91 -78.71
CA SER A 404 21.70 14.02 -79.76
C SER A 404 22.70 12.99 -80.32
N SER A 405 22.21 11.79 -80.66
CA SER A 405 22.48 10.97 -81.87
C SER A 405 22.12 9.52 -81.51
N GLY A 406 21.29 8.77 -82.23
CA GLY A 406 21.25 8.59 -83.68
C GLY A 406 21.77 7.19 -84.02
N ARG A 407 20.92 6.17 -83.93
CA ARG A 407 20.78 5.01 -84.83
C ARG A 407 19.85 3.95 -84.24
#